data_AF-A0A255T5Q5-F1
#
_entry.id   AF-A0A255T5Q5-F1
#
_cell.length_a   1.000
_cell.length_b   1.000
_cell.length_c   1.000
_cell.angle_alpha   90.00
_cell.angle_beta   90.00
_cell.angle_gamma   90.00
#
_symmetry.space_group_name_H-M   'P 1'
#
loop_
_entity.id
_entity.type
_entity.pdbx_description
1 polymer ?
#
loop_
_entity_poly.entity_id
_entity_poly.type
_entity_poly.pdbx_seq_one_letter_code
_entity_poly.pdbx_strand_id
1 'polypeptide(L)'
;MKRLLSAIAFIAAAQLAAAQGFDNLPDPVEDVNKVVDNTPDSIAKALMSRPEPGTTRKGDNPVLFLIGNSTMRNGTKGDGSNGQWGWGFFASKYFNANKISVENQALGGMSTRTFYTKLWPMVRKALRKGDWVIISIGHNDNGPYNEGRARAVIPGVGTDSLCVTIKETGEKETVYTYGGYLRKYIAECREAGAHPILMSLTPRDAYDEKTGKIVRKPQTEWAAYVAAQEGVPFVDLNEISGSKLDSYSKWKEQYHFFGDHIHTSAYGAEMNARSAAEGIAASRNPDLKPLQDMMMGVQLPVVQVTREKGKPIVFITGDSTVKNKDSDKDGMWGWGSQAYTVFDQDKVTCVNVAKAGRSTRSYVREGRWEQVYNTLQPGDFVLLQFGHNDICPIADAKERGVIPGTADTCHVYKMEKDGRYEVVYSFGWYLRKMIDDCREKGATPILVSLTPRNEWPHGKVERRNDSYGKWYREVVEQTGVDFLDVHNISADFLDRKFASKSEEKSKKAASRYFNNDHTHTSLAGARMNAQSVAKGLRDINSPLAAYLKKGK
;
A
#
# COMPACT_ATOMS: atom_id res chain seq x y z
N MET A 1 -39.90 3.77 17.21
CA MET A 1 -40.03 2.88 16.03
C MET A 1 -38.73 2.70 15.22
N LYS A 2 -37.93 3.74 14.94
CA LYS A 2 -36.62 3.58 14.23
C LYS A 2 -35.54 2.80 14.98
N ARG A 3 -35.60 2.71 16.33
CA ARG A 3 -34.70 1.85 17.15
C ARG A 3 -35.03 0.35 17.07
N LEU A 4 -36.27 -0.02 16.71
CA LEU A 4 -36.68 -1.42 16.60
C LEU A 4 -36.25 -2.03 15.26
N LEU A 5 -36.27 -1.25 14.17
CA LEU A 5 -35.95 -1.74 12.82
C LEU A 5 -34.46 -2.10 12.65
N SER A 6 -33.53 -1.38 13.29
CA SER A 6 -32.11 -1.74 13.29
C SER A 6 -31.81 -2.97 14.15
N ALA A 7 -32.51 -3.14 15.29
CA ALA A 7 -32.39 -4.33 16.11
C ALA A 7 -33.00 -5.57 15.41
N ILE A 8 -34.11 -5.42 14.71
CA ILE A 8 -34.80 -6.51 14.00
C ILE A 8 -33.98 -6.98 12.77
N ALA A 9 -33.30 -6.08 12.06
CA ALA A 9 -32.37 -6.46 10.98
C ALA A 9 -31.15 -7.25 11.51
N PHE A 10 -30.62 -6.88 12.69
CA PHE A 10 -29.56 -7.63 13.37
C PHE A 10 -30.04 -8.98 13.94
N ILE A 11 -31.29 -9.07 14.41
CA ILE A 11 -31.87 -10.31 14.96
C ILE A 11 -32.20 -11.32 13.84
N ALA A 12 -32.65 -10.86 12.67
CA ALA A 12 -32.89 -11.74 11.51
C ALA A 12 -31.57 -12.31 10.94
N ALA A 13 -30.50 -11.51 10.91
CA ALA A 13 -29.15 -12.01 10.57
C ALA A 13 -28.60 -12.98 11.64
N ALA A 14 -28.90 -12.75 12.92
CA ALA A 14 -28.48 -13.60 14.03
C ALA A 14 -29.13 -15.01 14.02
N GLN A 15 -30.37 -15.15 13.56
CA GLN A 15 -31.01 -16.47 13.41
C GLN A 15 -30.42 -17.29 12.25
N LEU A 16 -29.96 -16.64 11.19
CA LEU A 16 -29.24 -17.28 10.08
C LEU A 16 -27.81 -17.70 10.47
N ALA A 17 -27.11 -16.88 11.27
CA ALA A 17 -25.76 -17.18 11.77
C ALA A 17 -25.70 -18.40 12.72
N ALA A 18 -26.79 -18.71 13.42
CA ALA A 18 -26.91 -19.90 14.27
C ALA A 18 -27.15 -21.20 13.48
N ALA A 19 -27.63 -21.11 12.22
CA ALA A 19 -27.99 -22.25 11.39
C ALA A 19 -26.91 -22.62 10.35
N GLN A 20 -25.90 -21.78 10.13
CA GLN A 20 -24.79 -22.09 9.22
C GLN A 20 -23.72 -22.96 9.92
N GLY A 21 -23.95 -24.26 9.96
CA GLY A 21 -22.88 -25.26 10.09
C GLY A 21 -22.01 -25.27 8.83
N PHE A 22 -20.82 -25.90 8.90
CA PHE A 22 -19.89 -26.03 7.76
C PHE A 22 -20.47 -26.80 6.56
N ASP A 23 -21.67 -27.37 6.66
CA ASP A 23 -22.26 -28.25 5.65
C ASP A 23 -22.55 -27.56 4.30
N ASN A 24 -22.48 -26.22 4.24
CA ASN A 24 -22.57 -25.43 3.00
C ASN A 24 -21.25 -24.69 2.64
N LEU A 25 -20.15 -25.00 3.32
CA LEU A 25 -18.83 -24.47 2.95
C LEU A 25 -18.14 -25.48 2.01
N PRO A 26 -17.45 -25.02 0.96
CA PRO A 26 -16.59 -25.90 0.16
C PRO A 26 -15.64 -26.64 1.09
N ASP A 27 -15.28 -27.87 0.71
CA ASP A 27 -14.39 -28.76 1.46
C ASP A 27 -13.24 -27.97 2.12
N PRO A 28 -12.85 -28.32 3.35
CA PRO A 28 -11.74 -27.66 4.02
C PRO A 28 -10.56 -27.62 3.05
N VAL A 29 -10.23 -26.41 2.60
CA VAL A 29 -9.08 -26.20 1.71
C VAL A 29 -7.93 -26.91 2.38
N GLU A 30 -7.36 -27.88 1.65
CA GLU A 30 -6.17 -28.61 2.08
C GLU A 30 -5.17 -27.61 2.66
N ASP A 31 -4.37 -28.00 3.65
CA ASP A 31 -3.33 -27.14 4.19
C ASP A 31 -2.19 -26.95 3.17
N VAL A 32 -2.51 -26.30 2.04
CA VAL A 32 -1.60 -25.95 0.93
C VAL A 32 -0.42 -25.12 1.42
N ASN A 33 -0.55 -24.52 2.61
CA ASN A 33 0.42 -23.60 3.14
C ASN A 33 1.75 -24.28 3.50
N LYS A 34 1.80 -25.56 3.91
CA LYS A 34 3.02 -26.20 4.45
C LYS A 34 3.85 -25.28 5.39
N VAL A 35 3.21 -24.28 6.02
CA VAL A 35 3.89 -23.21 6.75
C VAL A 35 4.29 -23.78 8.11
N VAL A 36 5.60 -23.90 8.33
CA VAL A 36 6.25 -24.48 9.52
C VAL A 36 6.55 -23.40 10.59
N ASP A 37 5.72 -22.36 10.67
CA ASP A 37 5.93 -21.23 11.60
C ASP A 37 5.50 -21.54 13.06
N ASN A 38 4.96 -22.73 13.33
CA ASN A 38 4.41 -23.09 14.65
C ASN A 38 5.22 -24.18 15.36
N THR A 39 6.41 -24.51 14.86
CA THR A 39 7.32 -25.43 15.58
C THR A 39 7.85 -24.76 16.85
N PRO A 40 8.30 -25.52 17.85
CA PRO A 40 8.97 -24.95 19.03
C PRO A 40 10.11 -23.97 18.66
N ASP A 41 10.91 -24.30 17.63
CA ASP A 41 12.00 -23.45 17.15
C ASP A 41 11.50 -22.16 16.50
N SER A 42 10.44 -22.24 15.70
CA SER A 42 9.81 -21.06 15.10
C SER A 42 9.16 -20.17 16.17
N ILE A 43 8.53 -20.76 17.19
CA ILE A 43 7.98 -20.02 18.33
C ILE A 43 9.10 -19.36 19.14
N ALA A 44 10.21 -20.05 19.42
CA ALA A 44 11.35 -19.47 20.13
C ALA A 44 11.95 -18.29 19.35
N LYS A 45 12.16 -18.43 18.03
CA LYS A 45 12.59 -17.34 17.16
C LYS A 45 11.58 -16.18 17.09
N ALA A 46 10.28 -16.49 17.12
CA ALA A 46 9.23 -15.49 17.16
C ALA A 46 9.25 -14.70 18.47
N LEU A 47 9.45 -15.36 19.62
CA LEU A 47 9.57 -14.72 20.92
C LEU A 47 10.78 -13.79 21.00
N MET A 48 11.89 -14.14 20.35
CA MET A 48 13.06 -13.25 20.26
C MET A 48 12.89 -12.06 19.31
N SER A 49 11.97 -12.14 18.35
CA SER A 49 11.73 -11.11 17.32
C SER A 49 10.51 -10.25 17.58
N ARG A 50 9.84 -10.45 18.73
CA ARG A 50 8.64 -9.74 19.16
C ARG A 50 8.91 -9.12 20.53
N PRO A 51 8.37 -7.93 20.85
CA PRO A 51 8.44 -7.44 22.22
C PRO A 51 7.81 -8.45 23.18
N GLU A 52 8.44 -8.63 24.34
CA GLU A 52 7.79 -9.33 25.44
C GLU A 52 6.50 -8.59 25.81
N PRO A 53 5.39 -9.31 26.10
CA PRO A 53 4.11 -8.67 26.37
C PRO A 53 4.17 -7.54 27.41
N GLY A 54 3.71 -6.36 27.02
CA GLY A 54 3.61 -5.16 27.87
C GLY A 54 4.89 -4.33 27.98
N THR A 55 6.00 -4.76 27.38
CA THR A 55 7.28 -4.03 27.47
C THR A 55 7.32 -2.74 26.64
N THR A 56 6.39 -2.56 25.70
CA THR A 56 6.29 -1.30 24.94
C THR A 56 5.68 -0.14 25.74
N ARG A 57 5.14 -0.43 26.94
CA ARG A 57 4.45 0.55 27.79
C ARG A 57 5.39 1.70 28.19
N LYS A 58 4.87 2.93 28.12
CA LYS A 58 5.60 4.14 28.51
C LYS A 58 4.89 4.81 29.69
N GLY A 59 5.48 4.72 30.88
CA GLY A 59 4.87 5.23 32.10
C GLY A 59 3.51 4.56 32.35
N ASP A 60 2.50 5.39 32.62
CA ASP A 60 1.12 4.95 32.90
C ASP A 60 0.23 4.87 31.65
N ASN A 61 0.79 5.12 30.45
CA ASN A 61 0.04 5.03 29.21
C ASN A 61 -0.45 3.59 28.98
N PRO A 62 -1.66 3.41 28.40
CA PRO A 62 -2.13 2.09 28.00
C PRO A 62 -1.29 1.50 26.85
N VAL A 63 -1.41 0.19 26.70
CA VAL A 63 -0.91 -0.58 25.55
C VAL A 63 -2.11 -1.05 24.72
N LEU A 64 -2.05 -0.90 23.41
CA LEU A 64 -2.92 -1.58 22.46
C LEU A 64 -2.25 -2.88 22.01
N PHE A 65 -2.70 -4.01 22.56
CA PHE A 65 -2.29 -5.33 22.15
C PHE A 65 -3.06 -5.76 20.90
N LEU A 66 -2.33 -6.23 19.88
CA LEU A 66 -2.92 -6.86 18.70
C LEU A 66 -2.70 -8.37 18.78
N ILE A 67 -3.78 -9.16 18.80
CA ILE A 67 -3.68 -10.62 18.76
C ILE A 67 -4.30 -11.16 17.47
N GLY A 68 -3.58 -12.05 16.80
CA GLY A 68 -3.93 -12.46 15.44
C GLY A 68 -2.99 -13.51 14.85
N ASN A 69 -3.11 -13.68 13.54
CA ASN A 69 -2.41 -14.69 12.74
C ASN A 69 -1.44 -14.05 11.71
N SER A 70 -1.08 -14.80 10.66
CA SER A 70 -0.11 -14.39 9.63
C SER A 70 -0.49 -13.12 8.87
N THR A 71 -1.78 -12.81 8.75
CA THR A 71 -2.24 -11.57 8.10
C THR A 71 -2.00 -10.32 8.96
N MET A 72 -1.80 -10.49 10.28
CA MET A 72 -1.49 -9.41 11.22
C MET A 72 0.01 -9.36 11.55
N ARG A 73 0.69 -10.52 11.60
CA ARG A 73 2.15 -10.62 11.64
C ARG A 73 2.61 -11.82 10.79
N ASN A 74 3.18 -11.53 9.63
CA ASN A 74 3.61 -12.57 8.70
C ASN A 74 4.83 -13.34 9.21
N GLY A 75 4.81 -14.66 9.05
CA GLY A 75 5.95 -15.51 9.36
C GLY A 75 6.40 -15.48 10.82
N THR A 76 7.55 -16.10 11.05
CA THR A 76 8.22 -16.11 12.35
C THR A 76 8.76 -14.73 12.75
N LYS A 77 9.33 -13.97 11.81
CA LYS A 77 10.01 -12.68 12.07
C LYS A 77 9.12 -11.45 11.89
N GLY A 78 8.17 -11.47 10.95
CA GLY A 78 7.36 -10.30 10.62
C GLY A 78 8.15 -9.12 10.06
N ASP A 79 9.30 -9.37 9.41
CA ASP A 79 10.26 -8.36 8.95
C ASP A 79 10.25 -8.13 7.43
N GLY A 80 9.33 -8.78 6.70
CA GLY A 80 9.19 -8.66 5.25
C GLY A 80 10.27 -9.33 4.42
N SER A 81 11.12 -10.17 5.04
CA SER A 81 12.21 -10.86 4.33
C SER A 81 11.75 -11.81 3.22
N ASN A 82 10.48 -12.21 3.21
CA ASN A 82 9.82 -12.98 2.16
C ASN A 82 8.89 -12.13 1.27
N GLY A 83 8.92 -10.80 1.40
CA GLY A 83 8.05 -9.86 0.68
C GLY A 83 6.63 -9.73 1.23
N GLN A 84 6.24 -10.59 2.18
CA GLN A 84 4.93 -10.58 2.81
C GLN A 84 4.95 -9.75 4.10
N TRP A 85 3.87 -9.00 4.34
CA TRP A 85 3.71 -8.16 5.51
C TRP A 85 2.36 -8.40 6.17
N GLY A 86 2.34 -8.32 7.50
CA GLY A 86 1.11 -8.32 8.29
C GLY A 86 0.69 -6.90 8.67
N TRP A 87 -0.60 -6.61 8.67
CA TRP A 87 -1.11 -5.25 8.89
C TRP A 87 -0.76 -4.69 10.28
N GLY A 88 -0.58 -5.56 11.28
CA GLY A 88 -0.21 -5.17 12.63
C GLY A 88 1.16 -4.50 12.71
N PHE A 89 2.05 -4.71 11.72
CA PHE A 89 3.32 -4.00 11.59
C PHE A 89 3.11 -2.48 11.37
N PHE A 90 2.06 -2.12 10.63
CA PHE A 90 1.78 -0.72 10.26
C PHE A 90 0.77 -0.03 11.18
N ALA A 91 0.13 -0.77 12.10
CA ALA A 91 -0.93 -0.26 12.95
C ALA A 91 -0.50 0.93 13.83
N SER A 92 0.75 0.96 14.30
CA SER A 92 1.28 2.05 15.13
C SER A 92 1.25 3.42 14.45
N LYS A 93 1.21 3.47 13.11
CA LYS A 93 1.07 4.71 12.31
C LYS A 93 -0.23 5.48 12.58
N TYR A 94 -1.21 4.89 13.25
CA TYR A 94 -2.53 5.51 13.49
C TYR A 94 -2.78 5.87 14.95
N PHE A 95 -1.77 5.74 15.81
CA PHE A 95 -1.90 6.02 17.24
C PHE A 95 -0.81 6.97 17.72
N ASN A 96 -1.17 7.88 18.62
CA ASN A 96 -0.24 8.84 19.18
C ASN A 96 0.69 8.14 20.19
N ALA A 97 1.95 7.97 19.80
CA ALA A 97 2.96 7.24 20.58
C ALA A 97 3.31 7.89 21.94
N ASN A 98 2.82 9.09 22.22
CA ASN A 98 2.92 9.76 23.53
C ASN A 98 1.73 9.46 24.44
N LYS A 99 0.65 8.86 23.91
CA LYS A 99 -0.57 8.51 24.66
C LYS A 99 -0.81 7.01 24.79
N ILE A 100 -0.36 6.22 23.81
CA ILE A 100 -0.56 4.76 23.77
C ILE A 100 0.58 4.11 22.99
N SER A 101 1.02 2.92 23.39
CA SER A 101 1.90 2.08 22.56
C SER A 101 1.08 1.01 21.83
N VAL A 102 1.51 0.62 20.62
CA VAL A 102 0.87 -0.48 19.87
C VAL A 102 1.82 -1.66 19.85
N GLU A 103 1.33 -2.81 20.31
CA GLU A 103 2.14 -4.00 20.50
C GLU A 103 1.56 -5.18 19.72
N ASN A 104 2.22 -5.52 18.62
CA ASN A 104 1.79 -6.61 17.75
C ASN A 104 2.19 -7.96 18.35
N GLN A 105 1.26 -8.57 19.09
CA GLN A 105 1.40 -9.88 19.69
C GLN A 105 0.92 -11.02 18.76
N ALA A 106 0.52 -10.75 17.51
CA ALA A 106 0.15 -11.80 16.55
C ALA A 106 1.34 -12.69 16.18
N LEU A 107 1.07 -13.87 15.62
CA LEU A 107 2.10 -14.75 15.05
C LEU A 107 1.54 -15.58 13.88
N GLY A 108 2.35 -15.74 12.83
CA GLY A 108 2.06 -16.60 11.69
C GLY A 108 1.62 -18.00 12.10
N GLY A 109 0.64 -18.55 11.38
CA GLY A 109 0.11 -19.90 11.61
C GLY A 109 -0.74 -20.10 12.88
N MET A 110 -0.89 -19.11 13.76
CA MET A 110 -1.76 -19.23 14.93
C MET A 110 -3.24 -19.29 14.54
N SER A 111 -3.99 -20.18 15.19
CA SER A 111 -5.45 -20.23 15.20
C SER A 111 -5.97 -19.61 16.48
N THR A 112 -7.28 -19.38 16.56
CA THR A 112 -7.93 -18.85 17.77
C THR A 112 -7.59 -19.69 19.00
N ARG A 113 -7.59 -21.02 18.84
CA ARG A 113 -7.20 -22.01 19.86
C ARG A 113 -5.71 -21.99 20.18
N THR A 114 -4.84 -22.10 19.19
CA THR A 114 -3.40 -22.23 19.47
C THR A 114 -2.79 -20.94 19.99
N PHE A 115 -3.32 -19.78 19.61
CA PHE A 115 -2.97 -18.52 20.25
C PHE A 115 -3.39 -18.53 21.73
N TYR A 116 -4.61 -18.98 22.02
CA TYR A 116 -5.17 -19.00 23.37
C TYR A 116 -4.35 -19.87 24.31
N THR A 117 -3.92 -21.04 23.84
CA THR A 117 -3.15 -21.97 24.66
C THR A 117 -1.68 -21.62 24.77
N LYS A 118 -1.06 -21.07 23.71
CA LYS A 118 0.41 -20.91 23.64
C LYS A 118 0.91 -19.50 23.90
N LEU A 119 0.21 -18.46 23.43
CA LEU A 119 0.72 -17.08 23.44
C LEU A 119 -0.08 -16.16 24.37
N TRP A 120 -1.38 -16.39 24.47
CA TRP A 120 -2.28 -15.59 25.30
C TRP A 120 -1.91 -15.57 26.79
N PRO A 121 -1.45 -16.66 27.45
CA PRO A 121 -1.16 -16.61 28.88
C PRO A 121 -0.17 -15.51 29.27
N MET A 122 0.83 -15.25 28.41
CA MET A 122 1.81 -14.19 28.64
C MET A 122 1.23 -12.80 28.38
N VAL A 123 0.38 -12.64 27.37
CA VAL A 123 -0.35 -11.38 27.12
C VAL A 123 -1.30 -11.07 28.27
N ARG A 124 -2.13 -12.05 28.67
CA ARG A 124 -3.05 -11.96 29.81
C ARG A 124 -2.34 -11.53 31.10
N LYS A 125 -1.17 -12.10 31.38
CA LYS A 125 -0.35 -11.74 32.55
C LYS A 125 0.18 -10.29 32.49
N ALA A 126 0.42 -9.77 31.28
CA ALA A 126 0.95 -8.42 31.07
C ALA A 126 -0.12 -7.32 31.01
N LEU A 127 -1.40 -7.69 30.87
CA LEU A 127 -2.51 -6.73 30.83
C LEU A 127 -2.58 -5.90 32.12
N ARG A 128 -2.91 -4.63 31.96
CA ARG A 128 -3.22 -3.69 33.03
C ARG A 128 -4.56 -3.02 32.75
N LYS A 129 -5.16 -2.46 33.80
CA LYS A 129 -6.36 -1.65 33.69
C LYS A 129 -6.15 -0.51 32.68
N GLY A 130 -7.09 -0.37 31.74
CA GLY A 130 -7.06 0.66 30.69
C GLY A 130 -6.36 0.23 29.39
N ASP A 131 -5.71 -0.93 29.35
CA ASP A 131 -5.18 -1.49 28.12
C ASP A 131 -6.27 -1.85 27.12
N TRP A 132 -5.88 -1.98 25.85
CA TRP A 132 -6.78 -2.36 24.76
C TRP A 132 -6.31 -3.65 24.13
N VAL A 133 -7.25 -4.50 23.69
CA VAL A 133 -6.93 -5.74 22.99
C VAL A 133 -7.78 -5.87 21.74
N ILE A 134 -7.16 -5.75 20.56
CA ILE A 134 -7.80 -6.09 19.29
C ILE A 134 -7.62 -7.59 19.05
N ILE A 135 -8.75 -8.28 18.94
CA ILE A 135 -8.84 -9.71 18.68
C ILE A 135 -9.30 -9.90 17.23
N SER A 136 -8.36 -10.21 16.35
CA SER A 136 -8.61 -10.50 14.93
C SER A 136 -7.88 -11.78 14.53
N ILE A 137 -8.52 -12.92 14.81
CA ILE A 137 -7.97 -14.26 14.62
C ILE A 137 -9.05 -15.23 14.11
N GLY A 138 -8.66 -16.26 13.36
CA GLY A 138 -9.61 -17.16 12.71
C GLY A 138 -9.16 -17.79 11.38
N HIS A 139 -8.16 -17.22 10.67
CA HIS A 139 -7.75 -17.72 9.35
C HIS A 139 -7.24 -19.17 9.33
N ASN A 140 -6.80 -19.68 10.48
CA ASN A 140 -6.17 -20.97 10.66
C ASN A 140 -7.03 -21.94 11.47
N ASP A 141 -8.32 -21.65 11.64
CA ASP A 141 -9.22 -22.37 12.56
C ASP A 141 -9.81 -23.66 11.96
N ASN A 142 -9.44 -23.98 10.72
CA ASN A 142 -9.84 -25.20 10.02
C ASN A 142 -8.76 -26.29 10.11
N GLY A 143 -9.19 -27.54 9.92
CA GLY A 143 -8.33 -28.73 9.86
C GLY A 143 -8.73 -29.79 10.89
N PRO A 144 -7.86 -30.79 11.13
CA PRO A 144 -8.11 -31.79 12.15
C PRO A 144 -8.00 -31.22 13.57
N TYR A 145 -8.80 -31.76 14.48
CA TYR A 145 -8.81 -31.34 15.88
C TYR A 145 -7.65 -31.92 16.71
N ASN A 146 -7.14 -33.09 16.34
CA ASN A 146 -6.28 -33.91 17.19
C ASN A 146 -5.02 -34.45 16.50
N GLU A 147 -4.70 -34.01 15.29
CA GLU A 147 -3.51 -34.43 14.55
C GLU A 147 -2.88 -33.27 13.78
N GLY A 148 -1.64 -33.48 13.32
CA GLY A 148 -0.82 -32.48 12.67
C GLY A 148 -0.56 -31.29 13.58
N ARG A 149 -1.01 -30.10 13.15
CA ARG A 149 -0.88 -28.87 13.94
C ARG A 149 -1.96 -28.71 15.02
N ALA A 150 -2.99 -29.58 15.04
CA ALA A 150 -4.12 -29.55 15.97
C ALA A 150 -4.70 -28.15 16.20
N ARG A 151 -4.90 -27.39 15.11
CA ARG A 151 -5.24 -25.96 15.15
C ARG A 151 -6.74 -25.67 15.12
N ALA A 152 -7.55 -26.68 14.80
CA ALA A 152 -8.96 -26.48 14.53
C ALA A 152 -9.77 -26.11 15.77
N VAL A 153 -10.82 -25.33 15.56
CA VAL A 153 -11.84 -24.95 16.56
C VAL A 153 -13.22 -25.43 16.12
N ILE A 154 -14.14 -25.61 17.07
CA ILE A 154 -15.50 -26.00 16.70
C ILE A 154 -16.16 -24.79 15.99
N PRO A 155 -16.82 -25.00 14.84
CA PRO A 155 -17.50 -23.92 14.13
C PRO A 155 -18.58 -23.20 14.94
N GLY A 156 -18.81 -21.93 14.61
CA GLY A 156 -19.96 -21.18 15.11
C GLY A 156 -19.77 -20.49 16.47
N VAL A 157 -20.90 -20.05 17.02
CA VAL A 157 -20.97 -19.16 18.19
C VAL A 157 -21.47 -19.85 19.45
N GLY A 158 -21.75 -21.16 19.39
CA GLY A 158 -22.27 -21.95 20.50
C GLY A 158 -21.30 -22.07 21.67
N THR A 159 -21.64 -22.90 22.66
CA THR A 159 -20.80 -23.18 23.85
C THR A 159 -20.25 -24.59 23.86
N ASP A 160 -20.35 -25.30 22.74
CA ASP A 160 -19.91 -26.68 22.63
C ASP A 160 -18.40 -26.80 22.86
N SER A 161 -18.03 -27.98 23.35
CA SER A 161 -16.63 -28.32 23.56
C SER A 161 -16.37 -29.79 23.26
N LEU A 162 -15.14 -30.09 22.86
CA LEU A 162 -14.68 -31.44 22.52
C LEU A 162 -13.36 -31.70 23.23
N CYS A 163 -13.29 -32.75 24.04
CA CYS A 163 -12.02 -33.24 24.56
C CYS A 163 -11.32 -34.07 23.49
N VAL A 164 -10.09 -33.71 23.15
CA VAL A 164 -9.25 -34.42 22.20
C VAL A 164 -7.95 -34.86 22.84
N THR A 165 -7.40 -35.96 22.35
CA THR A 165 -6.03 -36.39 22.63
C THR A 165 -5.20 -36.15 21.37
N ILE A 166 -4.19 -35.30 21.45
CA ILE A 166 -3.29 -35.00 20.33
C ILE A 166 -2.48 -36.25 19.99
N LYS A 167 -2.60 -36.77 18.76
CA LYS A 167 -1.98 -38.04 18.36
C LYS A 167 -0.46 -38.00 18.51
N GLU A 168 0.15 -36.85 18.23
CA GLU A 168 1.60 -36.68 18.21
C GLU A 168 2.22 -36.56 19.61
N THR A 169 1.49 -36.01 20.59
CA THR A 169 2.03 -35.71 21.93
C THR A 169 1.36 -36.49 23.06
N GLY A 170 0.19 -37.07 22.81
CA GLY A 170 -0.66 -37.68 23.85
C GLY A 170 -1.32 -36.67 24.79
N GLU A 171 -1.10 -35.36 24.59
CA GLU A 171 -1.70 -34.31 25.41
C GLU A 171 -3.21 -34.28 25.23
N LYS A 172 -3.93 -34.08 26.35
CA LYS A 172 -5.38 -33.90 26.34
C LYS A 172 -5.70 -32.41 26.33
N GLU A 173 -6.54 -31.98 25.40
CA GLU A 173 -6.99 -30.60 25.29
C GLU A 173 -8.51 -30.53 25.11
N THR A 174 -9.13 -29.49 25.67
CA THR A 174 -10.53 -29.14 25.38
C THR A 174 -10.58 -28.11 24.27
N VAL A 175 -11.17 -28.49 23.14
CA VAL A 175 -11.46 -27.63 21.99
C VAL A 175 -12.80 -26.96 22.22
N TYR A 176 -12.88 -25.64 22.08
CA TYR A 176 -14.14 -24.89 22.17
C TYR A 176 -14.59 -24.41 20.78
N THR A 177 -15.81 -23.90 20.69
CA THR A 177 -16.27 -23.16 19.51
C THR A 177 -15.44 -21.89 19.28
N TYR A 178 -15.44 -21.39 18.04
CA TYR A 178 -14.86 -20.08 17.70
C TYR A 178 -15.39 -18.99 18.65
N GLY A 179 -16.72 -18.90 18.79
CA GLY A 179 -17.32 -17.95 19.73
C GLY A 179 -16.99 -18.25 21.20
N GLY A 180 -16.83 -19.50 21.58
CA GLY A 180 -16.40 -19.91 22.92
C GLY A 180 -15.01 -19.37 23.27
N TYR A 181 -14.04 -19.47 22.36
CA TYR A 181 -12.73 -18.85 22.57
C TYR A 181 -12.79 -17.31 22.59
N LEU A 182 -13.55 -16.69 21.69
CA LEU A 182 -13.71 -15.22 21.71
C LEU A 182 -14.25 -14.71 23.04
N ARG A 183 -15.26 -15.38 23.62
CA ARG A 183 -15.78 -15.05 24.96
C ARG A 183 -14.74 -15.22 26.06
N LYS A 184 -13.87 -16.23 25.97
CA LYS A 184 -12.76 -16.41 26.92
C LYS A 184 -11.78 -15.25 26.87
N TYR A 185 -11.34 -14.83 25.69
CA TYR A 185 -10.48 -13.66 25.54
C TYR A 185 -11.14 -12.40 26.14
N ILE A 186 -12.42 -12.17 25.84
CA ILE A 186 -13.18 -11.02 26.35
C ILE A 186 -13.26 -11.04 27.88
N ALA A 187 -13.62 -12.18 28.47
CA ALA A 187 -13.74 -12.34 29.92
C ALA A 187 -12.41 -12.04 30.64
N GLU A 188 -11.31 -12.58 30.12
CA GLU A 188 -9.98 -12.39 30.72
C GLU A 188 -9.44 -10.97 30.50
N CYS A 189 -9.79 -10.29 29.40
CA CYS A 189 -9.52 -8.87 29.24
C CYS A 189 -10.25 -8.04 30.32
N ARG A 190 -11.54 -8.33 30.55
CA ARG A 190 -12.36 -7.63 31.54
C ARG A 190 -11.87 -7.85 32.97
N GLU A 191 -11.45 -9.07 33.29
CA GLU A 191 -10.86 -9.41 34.59
C GLU A 191 -9.61 -8.56 34.89
N ALA A 192 -8.78 -8.30 33.87
CA ALA A 192 -7.62 -7.42 33.96
C ALA A 192 -7.95 -5.91 33.91
N GLY A 193 -9.22 -5.54 33.72
CA GLY A 193 -9.66 -4.16 33.51
C GLY A 193 -9.27 -3.58 32.15
N ALA A 194 -8.96 -4.43 31.17
CA ALA A 194 -8.66 -4.05 29.79
C ALA A 194 -9.93 -4.01 28.92
N HIS A 195 -9.83 -3.36 27.76
CA HIS A 195 -10.91 -3.11 26.82
C HIS A 195 -10.76 -4.00 25.56
N PRO A 196 -11.51 -5.11 25.46
CA PRO A 196 -11.48 -5.96 24.27
C PRO A 196 -12.25 -5.33 23.10
N ILE A 197 -11.72 -5.52 21.89
CA ILE A 197 -12.34 -5.15 20.61
C ILE A 197 -12.30 -6.39 19.73
N LEU A 198 -13.46 -6.84 19.25
CA LEU A 198 -13.50 -7.87 18.20
C LEU A 198 -13.33 -7.21 16.84
N MET A 199 -12.48 -7.77 16.01
CA MET A 199 -12.25 -7.27 14.66
C MET A 199 -12.25 -8.44 13.69
N SER A 200 -13.00 -8.31 12.60
CA SER A 200 -13.10 -9.38 11.62
C SER A 200 -11.77 -9.59 10.88
N LEU A 201 -11.68 -10.71 10.17
CA LEU A 201 -10.49 -11.09 9.42
C LEU A 201 -10.28 -10.19 8.19
N THR A 202 -9.03 -10.04 7.74
CA THR A 202 -8.75 -9.43 6.43
C THR A 202 -9.34 -10.28 5.30
N PRO A 203 -9.72 -9.68 4.16
CA PRO A 203 -10.07 -10.45 2.96
C PRO A 203 -8.87 -11.25 2.42
N ARG A 204 -9.18 -12.21 1.54
CA ARG A 204 -8.23 -12.97 0.72
C ARG A 204 -8.41 -12.57 -0.74
N ASP A 205 -7.43 -12.87 -1.59
CA ASP A 205 -7.59 -12.84 -3.05
C ASP A 205 -8.45 -14.04 -3.47
N ALA A 206 -9.76 -13.91 -3.27
CA ALA A 206 -10.74 -14.92 -3.58
C ALA A 206 -12.03 -14.23 -4.00
N TYR A 207 -12.48 -14.52 -5.21
CA TYR A 207 -13.66 -13.89 -5.79
C TYR A 207 -14.85 -14.82 -5.80
N ASP A 208 -16.02 -14.26 -5.51
CA ASP A 208 -17.29 -14.91 -5.77
C ASP A 208 -17.58 -14.83 -7.26
N GLU A 209 -17.73 -15.99 -7.91
CA GLU A 209 -17.90 -16.10 -9.36
C GLU A 209 -19.18 -15.42 -9.88
N LYS A 210 -20.21 -15.28 -9.04
CA LYS A 210 -21.50 -14.68 -9.44
C LYS A 210 -21.46 -13.16 -9.37
N THR A 211 -20.80 -12.61 -8.36
CA THR A 211 -20.77 -11.18 -8.09
C THR A 211 -19.52 -10.49 -8.61
N GLY A 212 -18.45 -11.25 -8.87
CA GLY A 212 -17.14 -10.73 -9.26
C GLY A 212 -16.38 -10.02 -8.13
N LYS A 213 -16.90 -10.08 -6.90
CA LYS A 213 -16.39 -9.40 -5.70
C LYS A 213 -15.61 -10.33 -4.79
N ILE A 214 -14.76 -9.75 -3.94
CA ILE A 214 -14.00 -10.47 -2.93
C ILE A 214 -14.94 -11.14 -1.93
N VAL A 215 -14.72 -12.42 -1.64
CA VAL A 215 -15.53 -13.21 -0.72
C VAL A 215 -15.42 -12.67 0.71
N ARG A 216 -16.56 -12.44 1.37
CA ARG A 216 -16.64 -12.16 2.81
C ARG A 216 -16.79 -13.45 3.60
N LYS A 217 -16.10 -13.56 4.73
CA LYS A 217 -16.00 -14.81 5.51
C LYS A 217 -17.10 -14.91 6.59
N PRO A 218 -17.70 -16.10 6.83
CA PRO A 218 -18.71 -16.28 7.90
C PRO A 218 -18.19 -15.94 9.31
N GLN A 219 -16.88 -16.09 9.55
CA GLN A 219 -16.24 -15.70 10.82
C GLN A 219 -16.51 -14.22 11.18
N THR A 220 -16.71 -13.35 10.18
CA THR A 220 -17.11 -11.95 10.38
C THR A 220 -18.44 -11.88 11.12
N GLU A 221 -19.45 -12.63 10.67
CA GLU A 221 -20.78 -12.66 11.29
C GLU A 221 -20.74 -13.28 12.69
N TRP A 222 -19.96 -14.34 12.88
CA TRP A 222 -19.79 -14.96 14.20
C TRP A 222 -19.11 -14.02 15.20
N ALA A 223 -18.05 -13.32 14.80
CA ALA A 223 -17.39 -12.34 15.66
C ALA A 223 -18.31 -11.15 15.97
N ALA A 224 -19.08 -10.66 14.99
CA ALA A 224 -20.07 -9.61 15.19
C ALA A 224 -21.16 -10.05 16.18
N TYR A 225 -21.66 -11.28 16.06
CA TYR A 225 -22.64 -11.85 16.96
C TYR A 225 -22.12 -11.95 18.39
N VAL A 226 -20.91 -12.50 18.59
CA VAL A 226 -20.28 -12.56 19.92
C VAL A 226 -20.06 -11.17 20.49
N ALA A 227 -19.62 -10.21 19.67
CA ALA A 227 -19.43 -8.83 20.11
C ALA A 227 -20.73 -8.21 20.62
N ALA A 228 -21.83 -8.42 19.90
CA ALA A 228 -23.15 -7.95 20.28
C ALA A 228 -23.66 -8.61 21.58
N GLN A 229 -23.47 -9.92 21.72
CA GLN A 229 -23.87 -10.65 22.93
C GLN A 229 -23.07 -10.24 24.16
N GLU A 230 -21.76 -10.09 24.00
CA GLU A 230 -20.87 -9.72 25.09
C GLU A 230 -20.91 -8.22 25.38
N GLY A 231 -21.46 -7.39 24.48
CA GLY A 231 -21.44 -5.93 24.62
C GLY A 231 -20.02 -5.36 24.52
N VAL A 232 -19.27 -5.79 23.50
CA VAL A 232 -17.93 -5.24 23.18
C VAL A 232 -17.94 -4.60 21.79
N PRO A 233 -17.05 -3.64 21.50
CA PRO A 233 -16.94 -3.07 20.17
C PRO A 233 -16.59 -4.11 19.10
N PHE A 234 -17.19 -3.95 17.91
CA PHE A 234 -16.87 -4.72 16.72
C PHE A 234 -16.42 -3.79 15.59
N VAL A 235 -15.36 -4.18 14.87
CA VAL A 235 -14.90 -3.53 13.63
C VAL A 235 -14.87 -4.54 12.49
N ASP A 236 -15.63 -4.26 11.44
CA ASP A 236 -15.69 -5.09 10.23
C ASP A 236 -14.55 -4.75 9.26
N LEU A 237 -13.34 -5.17 9.61
CA LEU A 237 -12.16 -5.05 8.74
C LEU A 237 -12.34 -5.81 7.41
N ASN A 238 -13.16 -6.87 7.40
CA ASN A 238 -13.36 -7.71 6.21
C ASN A 238 -14.10 -6.92 5.14
N GLU A 239 -15.16 -6.23 5.55
CA GLU A 239 -15.93 -5.37 4.68
C GLU A 239 -15.16 -4.11 4.26
N ILE A 240 -14.53 -3.41 5.21
CA ILE A 240 -13.82 -2.16 4.90
C ILE A 240 -12.67 -2.41 3.92
N SER A 241 -11.86 -3.45 4.14
CA SER A 241 -10.77 -3.78 3.21
C SER A 241 -11.28 -4.41 1.93
N GLY A 242 -12.27 -5.30 2.01
CA GLY A 242 -12.81 -5.97 0.84
C GLY A 242 -13.46 -4.99 -0.14
N SER A 243 -14.18 -3.98 0.37
CA SER A 243 -14.79 -2.93 -0.47
C SER A 243 -13.74 -2.11 -1.23
N LYS A 244 -12.54 -1.92 -0.67
CA LYS A 244 -11.43 -1.27 -1.38
C LYS A 244 -10.90 -2.14 -2.51
N LEU A 245 -10.68 -3.43 -2.24
CA LEU A 245 -10.23 -4.39 -3.26
C LEU A 245 -11.26 -4.51 -4.39
N ASP A 246 -12.56 -4.53 -4.07
CA ASP A 246 -13.65 -4.54 -5.05
C ASP A 246 -13.66 -3.30 -5.97
N SER A 247 -13.04 -2.20 -5.54
CA SER A 247 -12.94 -0.95 -6.32
C SER A 247 -11.71 -0.88 -7.23
N TYR A 248 -10.75 -1.79 -7.06
CA TYR A 248 -9.49 -1.79 -7.81
C TYR A 248 -9.61 -2.56 -9.12
N SER A 249 -8.72 -2.23 -10.07
CA SER A 249 -8.45 -3.12 -11.20
C SER A 249 -7.92 -4.47 -10.68
N LYS A 250 -8.14 -5.56 -11.43
CA LYS A 250 -7.60 -6.89 -11.06
C LYS A 250 -6.08 -6.86 -10.92
N TRP A 251 -5.40 -6.14 -11.80
CA TRP A 251 -3.94 -5.98 -11.73
C TRP A 251 -3.50 -5.23 -10.46
N LYS A 252 -4.24 -4.20 -10.05
CA LYS A 252 -3.96 -3.48 -8.82
C LYS A 252 -4.21 -4.31 -7.57
N GLU A 253 -5.31 -5.05 -7.54
CA GLU A 253 -5.63 -5.95 -6.45
C GLU A 253 -4.54 -7.03 -6.27
N GLN A 254 -4.09 -7.67 -7.36
CA GLN A 254 -3.06 -8.71 -7.30
C GLN A 254 -1.79 -8.31 -6.54
N TYR A 255 -1.28 -7.08 -6.74
CA TYR A 255 -0.07 -6.65 -6.03
C TYR A 255 -0.28 -6.26 -4.56
N HIS A 256 -1.53 -6.22 -4.07
CA HIS A 256 -1.80 -6.13 -2.63
C HIS A 256 -1.53 -7.45 -1.91
N PHE A 257 -1.46 -8.56 -2.66
CA PHE A 257 -1.02 -9.87 -2.19
C PHE A 257 0.42 -10.16 -2.66
N PHE A 258 1.09 -11.12 -2.02
CA PHE A 258 2.46 -11.48 -2.39
C PHE A 258 2.73 -12.97 -2.22
N GLY A 259 3.04 -13.65 -3.32
CA GLY A 259 3.42 -15.07 -3.36
C GLY A 259 2.26 -16.06 -3.22
N ASP A 260 1.15 -15.67 -2.59
CA ASP A 260 -0.08 -16.46 -2.45
C ASP A 260 -1.32 -15.56 -2.32
N HIS A 261 -2.50 -16.18 -2.24
CA HIS A 261 -3.81 -15.50 -2.21
C HIS A 261 -4.28 -15.10 -0.80
N ILE A 262 -3.42 -15.15 0.21
CA ILE A 262 -3.77 -14.91 1.62
C ILE A 262 -2.92 -13.78 2.21
N HIS A 263 -1.62 -13.82 1.97
CA HIS A 263 -0.66 -12.93 2.59
C HIS A 263 -0.45 -11.69 1.75
N THR A 264 -0.53 -10.55 2.43
CA THR A 264 -0.41 -9.26 1.77
C THR A 264 1.03 -8.87 1.49
N SER A 265 1.25 -8.15 0.41
CA SER A 265 2.44 -7.32 0.22
C SER A 265 2.45 -6.16 1.23
N ALA A 266 3.48 -5.31 1.19
CA ALA A 266 3.48 -4.07 1.97
C ALA A 266 2.26 -3.18 1.65
N TYR A 267 1.84 -3.10 0.37
CA TYR A 267 0.67 -2.30 -0.03
C TYR A 267 -0.62 -2.84 0.60
N GLY A 268 -0.86 -4.15 0.54
CA GLY A 268 -2.04 -4.77 1.16
C GLY A 268 -2.05 -4.65 2.67
N ALA A 269 -0.90 -4.82 3.32
CA ALA A 269 -0.77 -4.71 4.77
C ALA A 269 -1.00 -3.26 5.25
N GLU A 270 -0.48 -2.26 4.54
CA GLU A 270 -0.75 -0.85 4.84
C GLU A 270 -2.22 -0.48 4.61
N MET A 271 -2.83 -0.96 3.53
CA MET A 271 -4.26 -0.79 3.27
C MET A 271 -5.10 -1.39 4.41
N ASN A 272 -4.81 -2.61 4.84
CA ASN A 272 -5.51 -3.29 5.93
C ASN A 272 -5.33 -2.58 7.27
N ALA A 273 -4.11 -2.10 7.58
CA ALA A 273 -3.86 -1.32 8.80
C ALA A 273 -4.67 -0.02 8.80
N ARG A 274 -4.77 0.64 7.64
CA ARG A 274 -5.62 1.82 7.47
C ARG A 274 -7.09 1.48 7.65
N SER A 275 -7.58 0.41 7.01
CA SER A 275 -8.97 -0.06 7.17
C SER A 275 -9.34 -0.33 8.63
N ALA A 276 -8.43 -0.95 9.39
CA ALA A 276 -8.63 -1.20 10.81
C ALA A 276 -8.77 0.12 11.59
N ALA A 277 -7.88 1.09 11.33
CA ALA A 277 -7.95 2.41 11.95
C ALA A 277 -9.20 3.20 11.52
N GLU A 278 -9.55 3.20 10.24
CA GLU A 278 -10.78 3.81 9.71
C GLU A 278 -12.02 3.24 10.40
N GLY A 279 -12.07 1.91 10.60
CA GLY A 279 -13.17 1.25 11.30
C GLY A 279 -13.29 1.67 12.77
N ILE A 280 -12.18 1.78 13.49
CA ILE A 280 -12.18 2.30 14.88
C ILE A 280 -12.62 3.78 14.89
N ALA A 281 -12.05 4.60 14.01
CA ALA A 281 -12.33 6.04 13.94
C ALA A 281 -13.78 6.35 13.54
N ALA A 282 -14.39 5.55 12.66
CA ALA A 282 -15.76 5.73 12.20
C ALA A 282 -16.80 5.13 13.16
N SER A 283 -16.38 4.28 14.12
CA SER A 283 -17.29 3.62 15.03
C SER A 283 -18.01 4.61 15.96
N ARG A 284 -19.31 4.37 16.14
CA ARG A 284 -20.18 5.14 17.05
C ARG A 284 -20.36 4.46 18.41
N ASN A 285 -19.68 3.34 18.65
CA ASN A 285 -19.72 2.69 19.95
C ASN A 285 -19.01 3.61 20.98
N PRO A 286 -19.70 4.08 22.04
CA PRO A 286 -19.12 5.01 23.01
C PRO A 286 -17.91 4.43 23.74
N ASP A 287 -17.81 3.10 23.87
CA ASP A 287 -16.69 2.44 24.52
C ASP A 287 -15.38 2.67 23.77
N LEU A 288 -15.40 2.94 22.46
CA LEU A 288 -14.19 3.24 21.69
C LEU A 288 -13.70 4.68 21.83
N LYS A 289 -14.48 5.56 22.45
CA LYS A 289 -14.14 6.99 22.52
C LYS A 289 -12.76 7.27 23.15
N PRO A 290 -12.37 6.63 24.27
CA PRO A 290 -11.04 6.87 24.83
C PRO A 290 -9.91 6.41 23.90
N LEU A 291 -10.10 5.30 23.16
CA LEU A 291 -9.13 4.85 22.16
C LEU A 291 -9.02 5.84 20.99
N GLN A 292 -10.17 6.32 20.49
CA GLN A 292 -10.24 7.32 19.42
C GLN A 292 -9.50 8.62 19.80
N ASP A 293 -9.57 9.06 21.06
CA ASP A 293 -8.87 10.27 21.53
C ASP A 293 -7.33 10.10 21.62
N MET A 294 -6.85 8.85 21.50
CA MET A 294 -5.44 8.48 21.39
C MET A 294 -5.00 8.20 19.94
N MET A 295 -5.92 8.21 18.97
CA MET A 295 -5.59 8.01 17.56
C MET A 295 -5.00 9.26 16.91
N MET A 296 -4.28 9.04 15.81
CA MET A 296 -3.92 10.07 14.83
C MET A 296 -4.94 10.09 13.68
N GLY A 297 -4.86 11.10 12.81
CA GLY A 297 -5.74 11.21 11.65
C GLY A 297 -5.61 10.02 10.69
N VAL A 298 -6.74 9.52 10.20
CA VAL A 298 -6.82 8.48 9.16
C VAL A 298 -6.97 9.08 7.75
N GLN A 299 -6.93 10.41 7.64
CA GLN A 299 -7.07 11.10 6.36
C GLN A 299 -5.88 10.81 5.45
N LEU A 300 -6.19 10.63 4.17
CA LEU A 300 -5.18 10.40 3.14
C LEU A 300 -4.39 11.67 2.86
N PRO A 301 -3.06 11.57 2.68
CA PRO A 301 -2.25 12.73 2.35
C PRO A 301 -2.60 13.21 0.94
N VAL A 302 -2.67 14.52 0.75
CA VAL A 302 -3.01 15.17 -0.53
C VAL A 302 -2.02 16.29 -0.85
N VAL A 303 -1.86 16.60 -2.13
CA VAL A 303 -1.23 17.83 -2.59
C VAL A 303 -2.21 18.98 -2.38
N GLN A 304 -1.77 20.05 -1.73
CA GLN A 304 -2.60 21.25 -1.58
C GLN A 304 -2.70 21.95 -2.94
N VAL A 305 -3.92 22.03 -3.48
CA VAL A 305 -4.21 22.66 -4.78
C VAL A 305 -5.46 23.53 -4.69
N THR A 306 -5.46 24.63 -5.43
CA THR A 306 -6.65 25.48 -5.61
C THR A 306 -7.37 25.03 -6.88
N ARG A 307 -8.61 24.57 -6.75
CA ARG A 307 -9.46 24.18 -7.89
C ARG A 307 -10.36 25.33 -8.30
N GLU A 308 -10.33 25.68 -9.58
CA GLU A 308 -11.20 26.68 -10.18
C GLU A 308 -12.23 25.99 -11.08
N LYS A 309 -13.50 26.40 -11.00
CA LYS A 309 -14.58 25.79 -11.78
C LYS A 309 -14.28 25.91 -13.27
N GLY A 310 -14.29 24.77 -13.98
CA GLY A 310 -14.03 24.71 -15.42
C GLY A 310 -12.56 24.73 -15.82
N LYS A 311 -11.62 24.77 -14.86
CA LYS A 311 -10.18 24.63 -15.12
C LYS A 311 -9.68 23.27 -14.63
N PRO A 312 -9.26 22.35 -15.51
CA PRO A 312 -8.62 21.12 -15.08
C PRO A 312 -7.26 21.42 -14.43
N ILE A 313 -6.78 20.49 -13.61
CA ILE A 313 -5.40 20.54 -13.09
C ILE A 313 -4.49 19.67 -13.97
N VAL A 314 -3.30 20.18 -14.27
CA VAL A 314 -2.20 19.41 -14.86
C VAL A 314 -1.16 19.15 -13.77
N PHE A 315 -1.16 17.93 -13.23
CA PHE A 315 -0.11 17.47 -12.32
C PHE A 315 1.13 17.12 -13.13
N ILE A 316 2.25 17.77 -12.81
CA ILE A 316 3.54 17.52 -13.47
C ILE A 316 4.43 16.78 -12.47
N THR A 317 4.70 15.51 -12.77
CA THR A 317 5.51 14.61 -11.92
C THR A 317 6.83 14.28 -12.60
N GLY A 318 7.86 14.05 -11.79
CA GLY A 318 9.16 13.65 -12.30
C GLY A 318 10.32 14.01 -11.37
N ASP A 319 11.50 14.15 -11.96
CA ASP A 319 12.76 14.33 -11.26
C ASP A 319 13.33 15.77 -11.36
N SER A 320 14.65 15.92 -11.25
CA SER A 320 15.36 17.21 -11.26
C SER A 320 15.31 17.93 -12.60
N THR A 321 14.99 17.24 -13.70
CA THR A 321 14.80 17.83 -15.03
C THR A 321 13.40 18.45 -15.19
N VAL A 322 12.49 18.14 -14.27
CA VAL A 322 11.11 18.64 -14.22
C VAL A 322 10.94 19.71 -13.13
N LYS A 323 11.58 19.53 -11.97
CA LYS A 323 11.66 20.53 -10.89
C LYS A 323 13.01 20.51 -10.19
N ASN A 324 13.62 21.69 -10.04
CA ASN A 324 14.91 21.85 -9.37
C ASN A 324 14.82 22.99 -8.33
N LYS A 325 15.91 23.74 -8.12
CA LYS A 325 15.88 24.94 -7.26
C LYS A 325 15.01 26.04 -7.85
N ASP A 326 15.02 26.22 -9.17
CA ASP A 326 14.11 27.12 -9.91
C ASP A 326 14.04 28.56 -9.34
N SER A 327 15.15 29.05 -8.77
CA SER A 327 15.17 30.33 -8.02
C SER A 327 16.24 31.32 -8.49
N ASP A 328 17.25 30.84 -9.22
CA ASP A 328 18.37 31.64 -9.73
C ASP A 328 18.38 31.54 -11.25
N LYS A 329 18.45 32.67 -11.96
CA LYS A 329 18.50 32.73 -13.43
C LYS A 329 19.65 31.90 -14.03
N ASP A 330 20.76 31.79 -13.32
CA ASP A 330 21.96 31.02 -13.71
C ASP A 330 21.98 29.63 -13.03
N GLY A 331 20.92 29.32 -12.27
CA GLY A 331 20.72 28.06 -11.58
C GLY A 331 20.19 26.93 -12.47
N MET A 332 19.95 25.79 -11.85
CA MET A 332 19.34 24.64 -12.50
C MET A 332 17.82 24.82 -12.52
N TRP A 333 17.21 24.65 -13.69
CA TRP A 333 15.77 24.78 -13.89
C TRP A 333 15.19 23.48 -14.42
N GLY A 334 14.01 23.11 -13.92
CA GLY A 334 13.20 22.04 -14.49
C GLY A 334 12.15 22.60 -15.46
N TRP A 335 11.79 21.87 -16.50
CA TRP A 335 10.82 22.39 -17.48
C TRP A 335 9.42 22.61 -16.89
N GLY A 336 9.06 21.85 -15.84
CA GLY A 336 7.76 21.96 -15.18
C GLY A 336 7.58 23.32 -14.48
N SER A 337 8.66 23.99 -14.04
CA SER A 337 8.59 25.36 -13.52
C SER A 337 8.34 26.39 -14.63
N GLN A 338 8.58 26.01 -15.89
CA GLN A 338 8.32 26.80 -17.08
C GLN A 338 6.99 26.44 -17.76
N ALA A 339 6.12 25.63 -17.12
CA ALA A 339 4.88 25.16 -17.72
C ALA A 339 3.99 26.31 -18.25
N TYR A 340 3.84 27.40 -17.50
CA TYR A 340 3.06 28.56 -17.95
C TYR A 340 3.71 29.40 -19.06
N THR A 341 4.91 29.06 -19.52
CA THR A 341 5.43 29.60 -20.78
C THR A 341 4.69 29.03 -21.99
N VAL A 342 4.08 27.85 -21.84
CA VAL A 342 3.35 27.15 -22.91
C VAL A 342 1.87 26.89 -22.60
N PHE A 343 1.49 26.72 -21.34
CA PHE A 343 0.09 26.56 -20.91
C PHE A 343 -0.57 27.91 -20.64
N ASP A 344 -1.85 27.99 -20.99
CA ASP A 344 -2.71 29.15 -20.76
C ASP A 344 -3.28 29.10 -19.33
N GLN A 345 -2.70 29.89 -18.41
CA GLN A 345 -3.07 29.92 -16.98
C GLN A 345 -4.54 30.33 -16.74
N ASP A 346 -5.18 30.97 -17.72
CA ASP A 346 -6.59 31.33 -17.64
C ASP A 346 -7.52 30.14 -17.94
N LYS A 347 -6.97 29.01 -18.41
CA LYS A 347 -7.73 27.81 -18.79
C LYS A 347 -7.34 26.57 -18.01
N VAL A 348 -6.14 26.51 -17.46
CA VAL A 348 -5.61 25.32 -16.79
C VAL A 348 -4.71 25.69 -15.61
N THR A 349 -4.74 24.89 -14.57
CA THR A 349 -3.85 25.05 -13.40
C THR A 349 -2.73 24.02 -13.46
N CYS A 350 -1.50 24.45 -13.68
CA CYS A 350 -0.32 23.57 -13.64
C CYS A 350 0.22 23.45 -12.21
N VAL A 351 0.36 22.21 -11.73
CA VAL A 351 0.86 21.89 -10.38
C VAL A 351 2.13 21.04 -10.51
N ASN A 352 3.29 21.67 -10.30
CA ASN A 352 4.59 20.99 -10.41
C ASN A 352 4.97 20.29 -9.08
N VAL A 353 4.69 18.99 -9.04
CA VAL A 353 4.92 18.06 -7.93
C VAL A 353 6.11 17.13 -8.17
N ALA A 354 6.91 17.38 -9.20
CA ALA A 354 8.19 16.71 -9.38
C ALA A 354 9.15 17.01 -8.21
N LYS A 355 10.13 16.13 -8.02
CA LYS A 355 11.12 16.28 -6.95
C LYS A 355 12.50 15.84 -7.42
N ALA A 356 13.47 16.76 -7.31
CA ALA A 356 14.86 16.49 -7.63
C ALA A 356 15.40 15.21 -6.96
N GLY A 357 16.10 14.41 -7.77
CA GLY A 357 16.75 13.16 -7.36
C GLY A 357 15.81 11.98 -7.12
N ARG A 358 14.53 12.03 -7.51
CA ARG A 358 13.62 10.88 -7.37
C ARG A 358 13.62 10.03 -8.63
N SER A 359 13.54 8.73 -8.41
CA SER A 359 13.15 7.69 -9.36
C SER A 359 11.66 7.37 -9.20
N THR A 360 11.08 6.57 -10.09
CA THR A 360 9.72 6.04 -9.92
C THR A 360 9.52 5.39 -8.55
N ARG A 361 10.43 4.48 -8.16
CA ARG A 361 10.43 3.79 -6.85
C ARG A 361 10.48 4.75 -5.68
N SER A 362 11.48 5.63 -5.63
CA SER A 362 11.64 6.54 -4.48
C SER A 362 10.51 7.57 -4.40
N TYR A 363 9.92 7.97 -5.53
CA TYR A 363 8.75 8.84 -5.55
C TYR A 363 7.50 8.16 -4.96
N VAL A 364 7.30 6.86 -5.24
CA VAL A 364 6.23 6.05 -4.62
C VAL A 364 6.52 5.81 -3.14
N ARG A 365 7.71 5.30 -2.80
CA ARG A 365 8.11 4.94 -1.42
C ARG A 365 8.06 6.12 -0.45
N GLU A 366 8.39 7.33 -0.90
CA GLU A 366 8.30 8.55 -0.09
C GLU A 366 6.86 9.09 0.07
N GLY A 367 5.83 8.40 -0.47
CA GLY A 367 4.44 8.82 -0.41
C GLY A 367 4.12 10.06 -1.25
N ARG A 368 4.98 10.42 -2.23
CA ARG A 368 4.73 11.57 -3.12
C ARG A 368 3.69 11.23 -4.17
N TRP A 369 3.79 10.02 -4.73
CA TRP A 369 2.75 9.52 -5.64
C TRP A 369 1.40 9.42 -4.95
N GLU A 370 1.38 8.89 -3.72
CA GLU A 370 0.14 8.75 -2.93
C GLU A 370 -0.55 10.11 -2.71
N GLN A 371 0.21 11.17 -2.46
CA GLN A 371 -0.34 12.54 -2.39
C GLN A 371 -0.99 12.97 -3.70
N VAL A 372 -0.36 12.71 -4.84
CA VAL A 372 -0.93 13.04 -6.16
C VAL A 372 -2.20 12.23 -6.38
N TYR A 373 -2.12 10.91 -6.27
CA TYR A 373 -3.23 9.97 -6.45
C TYR A 373 -4.47 10.34 -5.64
N ASN A 374 -4.31 10.69 -4.35
CA ASN A 374 -5.43 11.07 -3.50
C ASN A 374 -5.99 12.48 -3.76
N THR A 375 -5.29 13.30 -4.56
CA THR A 375 -5.74 14.64 -4.96
C THR A 375 -6.50 14.60 -6.29
N LEU A 376 -6.26 13.59 -7.13
CA LEU A 376 -6.82 13.50 -8.49
C LEU A 376 -8.34 13.54 -8.48
N GLN A 377 -8.91 14.24 -9.46
CA GLN A 377 -10.32 14.28 -9.77
C GLN A 377 -10.55 13.98 -11.26
N PRO A 378 -11.77 13.55 -11.64
CA PRO A 378 -12.12 13.37 -13.03
C PRO A 378 -11.86 14.62 -13.88
N GLY A 379 -11.19 14.44 -15.02
CA GLY A 379 -10.82 15.53 -15.93
C GLY A 379 -9.45 16.19 -15.67
N ASP A 380 -8.75 15.82 -14.58
CA ASP A 380 -7.35 16.21 -14.39
C ASP A 380 -6.42 15.50 -15.40
N PHE A 381 -5.26 16.09 -15.67
CA PHE A 381 -4.18 15.49 -16.47
C PHE A 381 -2.96 15.22 -15.60
N VAL A 382 -2.22 14.14 -15.88
CA VAL A 382 -1.01 13.79 -15.15
C VAL A 382 0.13 13.50 -16.12
N LEU A 383 1.16 14.36 -16.11
CA LEU A 383 2.38 14.19 -16.89
C LEU A 383 3.40 13.39 -16.07
N LEU A 384 3.75 12.20 -16.55
CA LEU A 384 4.63 11.24 -15.88
C LEU A 384 6.01 11.20 -16.55
N GLN A 385 7.02 11.87 -15.98
CA GLN A 385 8.40 11.88 -16.52
C GLN A 385 9.44 11.39 -15.51
N PHE A 386 9.84 10.12 -15.60
CA PHE A 386 10.85 9.51 -14.73
C PHE A 386 11.83 8.63 -15.49
N GLY A 387 13.05 8.46 -14.96
CA GLY A 387 14.04 7.55 -15.54
C GLY A 387 15.48 7.96 -15.26
N HIS A 388 15.83 9.25 -15.16
CA HIS A 388 17.24 9.65 -14.97
C HIS A 388 17.88 9.09 -13.69
N ASN A 389 17.07 8.73 -12.69
CA ASN A 389 17.50 8.20 -11.40
C ASN A 389 17.16 6.71 -11.19
N ASP A 390 16.52 6.06 -12.17
CA ASP A 390 15.88 4.75 -11.98
C ASP A 390 16.86 3.59 -12.18
N ILE A 391 17.81 3.72 -13.10
CA ILE A 391 18.83 2.70 -13.33
C ILE A 391 20.13 3.08 -12.61
N CYS A 392 20.17 2.69 -11.33
CA CYS A 392 21.34 2.73 -10.46
C CYS A 392 21.30 1.48 -9.54
N PRO A 393 22.32 1.24 -8.70
CA PRO A 393 22.26 0.17 -7.71
C PRO A 393 20.99 0.24 -6.85
N ILE A 394 20.38 -0.92 -6.59
CA ILE A 394 19.04 -1.02 -5.96
C ILE A 394 19.11 -0.83 -4.45
N ALA A 395 20.11 -1.43 -3.80
CA ALA A 395 20.22 -1.48 -2.34
C ALA A 395 21.16 -0.41 -1.74
N ASP A 396 21.73 0.46 -2.58
CA ASP A 396 22.67 1.49 -2.15
C ASP A 396 22.01 2.52 -1.21
N ALA A 397 22.82 3.39 -0.61
CA ALA A 397 22.35 4.42 0.32
C ALA A 397 21.30 5.38 -0.27
N LYS A 398 21.18 5.48 -1.60
CA LYS A 398 20.18 6.34 -2.27
C LYS A 398 18.85 5.61 -2.44
N GLU A 399 18.86 4.28 -2.57
CA GLU A 399 17.68 3.42 -2.69
C GLU A 399 16.72 3.88 -3.80
N ARG A 400 17.30 4.28 -4.95
CA ARG A 400 16.55 4.78 -6.12
C ARG A 400 16.38 3.71 -7.20
N GLY A 401 17.29 2.75 -7.27
CA GLY A 401 17.34 1.75 -8.33
C GLY A 401 16.07 0.92 -8.41
N VAL A 402 15.69 0.58 -9.64
CA VAL A 402 14.57 -0.32 -9.97
C VAL A 402 15.08 -1.49 -10.80
N ILE A 403 14.25 -2.54 -10.98
CA ILE A 403 14.58 -3.64 -11.89
C ILE A 403 14.50 -3.11 -13.34
N PRO A 404 15.55 -3.22 -14.16
CA PRO A 404 15.52 -2.74 -15.55
C PRO A 404 14.47 -3.48 -16.39
N GLY A 405 13.81 -2.76 -17.30
CA GLY A 405 12.83 -3.33 -18.22
C GLY A 405 11.38 -3.09 -17.84
N THR A 406 10.48 -3.70 -18.63
CA THR A 406 9.03 -3.48 -18.56
C THR A 406 8.25 -4.71 -18.16
N ALA A 407 8.89 -5.86 -18.02
CA ALA A 407 8.24 -7.08 -17.54
C ALA A 407 7.58 -6.86 -16.18
N ASP A 408 6.48 -7.54 -15.90
CA ASP A 408 5.85 -7.52 -14.59
C ASP A 408 6.65 -8.38 -13.61
N THR A 409 7.67 -7.78 -13.01
CA THR A 409 8.63 -8.47 -12.15
C THR A 409 8.91 -7.66 -10.90
N CYS A 410 9.21 -8.41 -9.83
CA CYS A 410 9.63 -7.86 -8.55
C CYS A 410 10.62 -8.79 -7.87
N HIS A 411 11.37 -8.26 -6.91
CA HIS A 411 12.27 -9.03 -6.07
C HIS A 411 12.42 -8.38 -4.69
N VAL A 412 12.65 -9.18 -3.65
CA VAL A 412 12.87 -8.70 -2.29
C VAL A 412 14.35 -8.38 -2.11
N TYR A 413 14.67 -7.12 -1.83
CA TYR A 413 16.03 -6.67 -1.56
C TYR A 413 16.19 -6.29 -0.10
N LYS A 414 17.34 -6.62 0.49
CA LYS A 414 17.77 -6.08 1.79
C LYS A 414 18.54 -4.79 1.56
N MET A 415 18.11 -3.70 2.15
CA MET A 415 18.75 -2.39 1.99
C MET A 415 20.05 -2.32 2.80
N GLU A 416 21.09 -1.71 2.22
CA GLU A 416 22.39 -1.56 2.90
C GLU A 416 22.32 -0.59 4.08
N LYS A 417 21.45 0.41 3.97
CA LYS A 417 21.38 1.54 4.92
C LYS A 417 20.95 1.13 6.33
N ASP A 418 19.95 0.27 6.43
CA ASP A 418 19.29 -0.07 7.70
C ASP A 418 18.90 -1.56 7.80
N GLY A 419 19.24 -2.37 6.79
CA GLY A 419 18.93 -3.79 6.76
C GLY A 419 17.46 -4.13 6.52
N ARG A 420 16.59 -3.14 6.23
CA ARG A 420 15.17 -3.38 5.95
C ARG A 420 15.00 -4.16 4.65
N TYR A 421 13.95 -4.98 4.59
CA TYR A 421 13.56 -5.66 3.36
C TYR A 421 12.53 -4.83 2.58
N GLU A 422 12.69 -4.73 1.26
CA GLU A 422 11.76 -4.03 0.37
C GLU A 422 11.54 -4.85 -0.91
N VAL A 423 10.29 -5.02 -1.32
CA VAL A 423 9.95 -5.52 -2.65
C VAL A 423 10.18 -4.39 -3.66
N VAL A 424 11.10 -4.59 -4.59
CA VAL A 424 11.41 -3.65 -5.66
C VAL A 424 10.88 -4.19 -6.97
N TYR A 425 10.15 -3.35 -7.70
CA TYR A 425 9.53 -3.68 -8.97
C TYR A 425 10.33 -3.16 -10.17
N SER A 426 9.95 -3.60 -11.37
CA SER A 426 10.53 -3.10 -12.62
C SER A 426 10.13 -1.66 -12.94
N PHE A 427 10.93 -1.01 -13.78
CA PHE A 427 10.65 0.35 -14.26
C PHE A 427 9.24 0.45 -14.88
N GLY A 428 8.90 -0.47 -15.79
CA GLY A 428 7.59 -0.50 -16.42
C GLY A 428 6.46 -0.76 -15.43
N TRP A 429 6.68 -1.58 -14.39
CA TRP A 429 5.67 -1.81 -13.35
C TRP A 429 5.28 -0.52 -12.63
N TYR A 430 6.25 0.30 -12.21
CA TYR A 430 5.94 1.55 -11.53
C TYR A 430 5.19 2.54 -12.43
N LEU A 431 5.54 2.61 -13.71
CA LEU A 431 4.80 3.44 -14.68
C LEU A 431 3.37 2.93 -14.86
N ARG A 432 3.17 1.61 -15.03
CA ARG A 432 1.82 1.02 -15.12
C ARG A 432 1.00 1.29 -13.86
N LYS A 433 1.62 1.23 -12.67
CA LYS A 433 0.97 1.59 -11.41
C LYS A 433 0.44 3.02 -11.44
N MET A 434 1.28 3.98 -11.81
CA MET A 434 0.89 5.39 -11.87
C MET A 434 -0.21 5.63 -12.92
N ILE A 435 -0.14 4.94 -14.07
CA ILE A 435 -1.15 5.03 -15.14
C ILE A 435 -2.50 4.48 -14.66
N ASP A 436 -2.52 3.30 -14.04
CA ASP A 436 -3.74 2.66 -13.52
C ASP A 436 -4.38 3.51 -12.41
N ASP A 437 -3.57 4.00 -11.48
CA ASP A 437 -4.00 4.90 -10.40
C ASP A 437 -4.64 6.20 -10.93
N CYS A 438 -4.10 6.79 -12.02
CA CYS A 438 -4.73 7.95 -12.67
C CYS A 438 -6.11 7.62 -13.24
N ARG A 439 -6.21 6.51 -13.98
CA ARG A 439 -7.44 6.07 -14.64
C ARG A 439 -8.53 5.75 -13.62
N GLU A 440 -8.16 5.10 -12.51
CA GLU A 440 -9.08 4.83 -11.39
C GLU A 440 -9.74 6.12 -10.86
N LYS A 441 -8.99 7.23 -10.82
CA LYS A 441 -9.49 8.54 -10.37
C LYS A 441 -10.15 9.37 -11.47
N GLY A 442 -10.28 8.83 -12.68
CA GLY A 442 -10.83 9.54 -13.84
C GLY A 442 -9.90 10.62 -14.41
N ALA A 443 -8.62 10.63 -14.03
CA ALA A 443 -7.61 11.51 -14.59
C ALA A 443 -7.00 10.90 -15.86
N THR A 444 -6.45 11.75 -16.73
CA THR A 444 -5.80 11.35 -17.98
C THR A 444 -4.27 11.30 -17.79
N PRO A 445 -3.65 10.10 -17.68
CA PRO A 445 -2.20 9.99 -17.64
C PRO A 445 -1.60 10.21 -19.03
N ILE A 446 -0.46 10.90 -19.09
CA ILE A 446 0.36 11.06 -20.30
C ILE A 446 1.80 10.73 -19.91
N LEU A 447 2.38 9.74 -20.58
CA LEU A 447 3.75 9.32 -20.34
C LEU A 447 4.70 10.23 -21.11
N VAL A 448 5.67 10.81 -20.42
CA VAL A 448 6.61 11.79 -20.99
C VAL A 448 8.01 11.21 -20.94
N SER A 449 8.68 11.10 -22.09
CA SER A 449 10.06 10.60 -22.11
C SER A 449 11.05 11.60 -21.49
N LEU A 450 12.21 11.09 -21.05
CA LEU A 450 13.27 11.88 -20.45
C LEU A 450 13.70 13.07 -21.32
N THR A 451 14.20 14.13 -20.70
CA THR A 451 14.92 15.16 -21.45
C THR A 451 16.30 14.64 -21.88
N PRO A 452 16.82 15.05 -23.04
CA PRO A 452 18.16 14.62 -23.47
C PRO A 452 19.25 15.22 -22.57
N ARG A 453 20.36 14.50 -22.43
CA ARG A 453 21.58 14.98 -21.79
C ARG A 453 22.46 15.75 -22.79
N ASN A 454 23.40 16.54 -22.27
CA ASN A 454 24.44 17.19 -23.08
C ASN A 454 25.55 16.20 -23.46
N GLU A 455 25.17 15.08 -24.06
CA GLU A 455 26.07 14.04 -24.54
C GLU A 455 25.90 13.90 -26.04
N TRP A 456 27.03 14.02 -26.75
CA TRP A 456 27.05 14.19 -28.19
C TRP A 456 27.93 13.14 -28.89
N PRO A 457 27.69 11.83 -28.68
CA PRO A 457 28.48 10.81 -29.34
C PRO A 457 28.47 11.03 -30.85
N HIS A 458 29.66 11.06 -31.47
CA HIS A 458 29.83 11.36 -32.90
C HIS A 458 29.27 12.73 -33.33
N GLY A 459 29.16 13.67 -32.39
CA GLY A 459 28.73 15.05 -32.63
C GLY A 459 27.22 15.26 -32.80
N LYS A 460 26.40 14.28 -32.40
CA LYS A 460 24.93 14.37 -32.32
C LYS A 460 24.43 13.96 -30.94
N VAL A 461 23.32 14.52 -30.49
CA VAL A 461 22.71 14.19 -29.20
C VAL A 461 22.43 12.69 -29.09
N GLU A 462 22.80 12.09 -27.96
CA GLU A 462 22.50 10.68 -27.69
C GLU A 462 21.00 10.38 -27.82
N ARG A 463 20.68 9.30 -28.53
CA ARG A 463 19.32 8.78 -28.62
C ARG A 463 19.20 7.59 -27.71
N ARG A 464 18.32 7.67 -26.71
CA ARG A 464 18.05 6.56 -25.77
C ARG A 464 16.94 5.64 -26.27
N ASN A 465 16.84 5.48 -27.60
CA ASN A 465 15.75 4.76 -28.23
C ASN A 465 15.77 3.26 -27.91
N ASP A 466 16.94 2.68 -27.68
CA ASP A 466 17.06 1.24 -27.38
C ASP A 466 17.09 0.92 -25.87
N SER A 467 16.92 1.94 -25.01
CA SER A 467 16.85 1.80 -23.55
C SER A 467 15.54 2.38 -23.00
N TYR A 468 15.56 3.53 -22.32
CA TYR A 468 14.36 4.15 -21.77
C TYR A 468 13.30 4.44 -22.84
N GLY A 469 13.72 4.91 -24.03
CA GLY A 469 12.80 5.13 -25.14
C GLY A 469 12.06 3.87 -25.56
N LYS A 470 12.74 2.72 -25.56
CA LYS A 470 12.13 1.41 -25.80
C LYS A 470 11.15 1.06 -24.69
N TRP A 471 11.56 1.20 -23.42
CA TRP A 471 10.70 0.87 -22.29
C TRP A 471 9.44 1.74 -22.20
N TYR A 472 9.52 3.03 -22.51
CA TYR A 472 8.31 3.87 -22.60
C TYR A 472 7.37 3.35 -23.69
N ARG A 473 7.88 3.03 -24.88
CA ARG A 473 7.05 2.52 -25.99
C ARG A 473 6.43 1.16 -25.66
N GLU A 474 7.15 0.27 -24.98
CA GLU A 474 6.59 -1.00 -24.49
C GLU A 474 5.49 -0.77 -23.44
N VAL A 475 5.66 0.16 -22.50
CA VAL A 475 4.59 0.51 -21.54
C VAL A 475 3.37 1.11 -22.25
N VAL A 476 3.61 1.92 -23.29
CA VAL A 476 2.54 2.49 -24.13
C VAL A 476 1.78 1.40 -24.87
N GLU A 477 2.47 0.44 -25.47
CA GLU A 477 1.87 -0.74 -26.10
C GLU A 477 1.04 -1.56 -25.09
N GLN A 478 1.56 -1.77 -23.88
CA GLN A 478 0.89 -2.54 -22.82
C GLN A 478 -0.35 -1.85 -22.24
N THR A 479 -0.42 -0.51 -22.26
CA THR A 479 -1.43 0.25 -21.52
C THR A 479 -2.33 1.12 -22.38
N GLY A 480 -1.93 1.41 -23.63
CA GLY A 480 -2.59 2.40 -24.48
C GLY A 480 -2.53 3.83 -23.94
N VAL A 481 -1.58 4.17 -23.07
CA VAL A 481 -1.40 5.54 -22.58
C VAL A 481 -0.83 6.46 -23.67
N ASP A 482 -1.23 7.73 -23.69
CA ASP A 482 -0.60 8.74 -24.53
C ASP A 482 0.92 8.84 -24.27
N PHE A 483 1.70 8.97 -25.33
CA PHE A 483 3.16 9.09 -25.26
C PHE A 483 3.67 10.40 -25.84
N LEU A 484 4.35 11.16 -25.00
CA LEU A 484 4.99 12.41 -25.37
C LEU A 484 6.51 12.22 -25.44
N ASP A 485 7.05 12.03 -26.65
CA ASP A 485 8.48 11.76 -26.85
C ASP A 485 9.37 13.01 -26.78
N VAL A 486 9.38 13.68 -25.62
CA VAL A 486 10.18 14.88 -25.36
C VAL A 486 11.67 14.65 -25.61
N HIS A 487 12.20 13.45 -25.33
CA HIS A 487 13.59 13.09 -25.59
C HIS A 487 13.97 13.39 -27.04
N ASN A 488 13.22 12.81 -27.99
CA ASN A 488 13.51 12.97 -29.40
C ASN A 488 13.16 14.37 -29.92
N ILE A 489 12.07 14.98 -29.46
CA ILE A 489 11.71 16.35 -29.87
C ILE A 489 12.78 17.37 -29.47
N SER A 490 13.26 17.30 -28.22
CA SER A 490 14.33 18.18 -27.73
C SER A 490 15.68 17.86 -28.37
N ALA A 491 16.01 16.57 -28.57
CA ALA A 491 17.24 16.16 -29.24
C ALA A 491 17.27 16.62 -30.70
N ASP A 492 16.16 16.54 -31.44
CA ASP A 492 16.05 17.07 -32.80
C ASP A 492 16.26 18.58 -32.86
N PHE A 493 15.72 19.32 -31.89
CA PHE A 493 15.95 20.76 -31.79
C PHE A 493 17.44 21.08 -31.58
N LEU A 494 18.09 20.37 -30.66
CA LEU A 494 19.51 20.56 -30.35
C LEU A 494 20.39 20.16 -31.55
N ASP A 495 20.15 19.00 -32.15
CA ASP A 495 20.90 18.50 -33.32
C ASP A 495 20.83 19.49 -34.48
N ARG A 496 19.63 19.97 -34.83
CA ARG A 496 19.46 20.96 -35.91
C ARG A 496 20.27 22.23 -35.69
N LYS A 497 20.54 22.59 -34.43
CA LYS A 497 21.16 23.86 -34.09
C LYS A 497 22.65 23.77 -33.82
N PHE A 498 23.12 22.62 -33.31
CA PHE A 498 24.45 22.50 -32.73
C PHE A 498 25.24 21.27 -33.17
N ALA A 499 24.63 20.31 -33.86
CA ALA A 499 25.35 19.12 -34.32
C ALA A 499 26.51 19.51 -35.24
N SER A 500 27.64 18.85 -35.04
CA SER A 500 28.83 19.01 -35.88
C SER A 500 29.57 17.67 -35.99
N LYS A 501 30.70 17.62 -36.70
CA LYS A 501 31.55 16.41 -36.72
C LYS A 501 32.33 16.20 -35.41
N SER A 502 32.31 17.17 -34.49
CA SER A 502 33.07 17.12 -33.23
C SER A 502 32.11 17.12 -32.04
N GLU A 503 32.25 16.10 -31.18
CA GLU A 503 31.54 15.99 -29.92
C GLU A 503 31.75 17.24 -29.05
N GLU A 504 33.01 17.63 -28.85
CA GLU A 504 33.38 18.79 -28.03
C GLU A 504 32.76 20.10 -28.55
N LYS A 505 32.82 20.34 -29.87
CA LYS A 505 32.22 21.55 -30.47
C LYS A 505 30.71 21.59 -30.27
N SER A 506 30.04 20.45 -30.45
CA SER A 506 28.57 20.36 -30.31
C SER A 506 28.16 20.56 -28.85
N LYS A 507 28.86 19.90 -27.91
CA LYS A 507 28.66 20.04 -26.45
C LYS A 507 28.87 21.48 -25.98
N LYS A 508 29.93 22.14 -26.46
CA LYS A 508 30.25 23.54 -26.13
C LYS A 508 29.20 24.50 -26.70
N ALA A 509 28.76 24.31 -27.93
CA ALA A 509 27.76 25.16 -28.57
C ALA A 509 26.38 25.04 -27.90
N ALA A 510 26.02 23.84 -27.45
CA ALA A 510 24.76 23.58 -26.74
C ALA A 510 24.80 23.96 -25.25
N SER A 511 25.97 24.24 -24.67
CA SER A 511 26.18 24.47 -23.23
C SER A 511 25.22 25.46 -22.60
N ARG A 512 24.79 26.51 -23.33
CA ARG A 512 23.80 27.50 -22.83
C ARG A 512 22.44 26.92 -22.43
N TYR A 513 22.08 25.74 -22.92
CA TYR A 513 20.82 25.05 -22.55
C TYR A 513 21.00 24.13 -21.34
N PHE A 514 22.23 23.87 -20.94
CA PHE A 514 22.57 23.06 -19.78
C PHE A 514 23.17 23.97 -18.70
N ASN A 515 23.18 23.50 -17.47
CA ASN A 515 23.93 24.16 -16.42
C ASN A 515 25.32 23.53 -16.30
N ASN A 516 25.96 23.62 -15.13
CA ASN A 516 27.32 23.14 -14.86
C ASN A 516 27.52 21.61 -14.98
N ASP A 517 26.53 20.84 -15.48
CA ASP A 517 26.64 19.41 -15.72
C ASP A 517 25.88 18.98 -16.99
N HIS A 518 25.95 17.69 -17.32
CA HIS A 518 25.37 17.14 -18.56
C HIS A 518 23.87 16.81 -18.46
N THR A 519 23.21 16.96 -17.31
CA THR A 519 21.81 16.53 -17.10
C THR A 519 20.88 17.70 -16.85
N HIS A 520 21.28 18.63 -15.98
CA HIS A 520 20.40 19.70 -15.51
C HIS A 520 20.41 20.86 -16.50
N THR A 521 19.21 21.31 -16.85
CA THR A 521 19.03 22.42 -17.78
C THR A 521 19.23 23.79 -17.12
N SER A 522 19.72 24.75 -17.91
CA SER A 522 19.60 26.17 -17.58
C SER A 522 18.15 26.63 -17.74
N LEU A 523 17.83 27.89 -17.40
CA LEU A 523 16.51 28.47 -17.67
C LEU A 523 16.15 28.39 -19.17
N ALA A 524 17.11 28.61 -20.06
CA ALA A 524 16.91 28.50 -21.51
C ALA A 524 16.63 27.05 -21.94
N GLY A 525 17.31 26.07 -21.32
CA GLY A 525 17.04 24.64 -21.47
C GLY A 525 15.64 24.24 -21.03
N ALA A 526 15.24 24.66 -19.83
CA ALA A 526 13.93 24.36 -19.28
C ALA A 526 12.79 24.91 -20.15
N ARG A 527 12.94 26.14 -20.67
CA ARG A 527 11.98 26.74 -21.61
C ARG A 527 11.92 26.00 -22.95
N MET A 528 13.06 25.57 -23.47
CA MET A 528 13.12 24.76 -24.69
C MET A 528 12.41 23.41 -24.49
N ASN A 529 12.65 22.72 -23.38
CA ASN A 529 11.94 21.49 -23.05
C ASN A 529 10.43 21.70 -22.85
N ALA A 530 10.00 22.82 -22.24
CA ALA A 530 8.57 23.16 -22.16
C ALA A 530 7.94 23.36 -23.55
N GLN A 531 8.67 23.97 -24.50
CA GLN A 531 8.25 24.07 -25.89
C GLN A 531 8.18 22.70 -26.59
N SER A 532 9.14 21.80 -26.32
CA SER A 532 9.09 20.42 -26.80
C SER A 532 7.85 19.68 -26.29
N VAL A 533 7.48 19.88 -25.03
CA VAL A 533 6.23 19.35 -24.45
C VAL A 533 5.01 19.88 -25.22
N ALA A 534 4.92 21.19 -25.42
CA ALA A 534 3.81 21.79 -26.15
C ALA A 534 3.73 21.31 -27.62
N LYS A 535 4.89 21.14 -28.28
CA LYS A 535 4.95 20.58 -29.63
C LYS A 535 4.43 19.14 -29.63
N GLY A 536 4.97 18.28 -28.76
CA GLY A 536 4.57 16.88 -28.75
C GLY A 536 3.09 16.69 -28.41
N LEU A 537 2.53 17.50 -27.50
CA LEU A 537 1.10 17.44 -27.17
C LEU A 537 0.22 17.72 -28.38
N ARG A 538 0.65 18.64 -29.26
CA ARG A 538 -0.03 18.89 -30.54
C ARG A 538 0.17 17.73 -31.51
N ASP A 539 1.39 17.21 -31.64
CA ASP A 539 1.72 16.13 -32.56
C ASP A 539 0.90 14.86 -32.28
N ILE A 540 0.67 14.54 -31.00
CA ILE A 540 -0.14 13.38 -30.59
C ILE A 540 -1.65 13.67 -30.53
N ASN A 541 -2.09 14.88 -30.89
CA ASN A 541 -3.48 15.34 -30.77
C ASN A 541 -4.06 15.16 -29.36
N SER A 542 -3.24 15.38 -28.32
CA SER A 542 -3.69 15.21 -26.94
C SER A 542 -4.80 16.21 -26.61
N PRO A 543 -5.85 15.81 -25.87
CA PRO A 543 -6.86 16.75 -25.36
C PRO A 543 -6.24 17.89 -24.54
N LEU A 544 -5.08 17.65 -23.92
CA LEU A 544 -4.34 18.66 -23.16
C LEU A 544 -3.81 19.81 -24.06
N ALA A 545 -3.66 19.59 -25.37
CA ALA A 545 -3.20 20.61 -26.30
C ALA A 545 -4.18 21.81 -26.42
N ALA A 546 -5.47 21.62 -26.10
CA ALA A 546 -6.47 22.68 -26.09
C ALA A 546 -6.19 23.79 -25.04
N TYR A 547 -5.38 23.47 -24.02
CA TYR A 547 -5.00 24.38 -22.94
C TYR A 547 -3.65 25.05 -23.17
N LEU A 548 -3.01 24.81 -24.32
CA LEU A 548 -1.80 25.53 -24.71
C LEU A 548 -2.13 26.96 -25.12
N LYS A 549 -1.19 27.87 -24.90
CA LYS A 549 -1.24 29.22 -25.47
C LYS A 549 -1.33 29.10 -26.99
N LYS A 550 -2.20 29.91 -27.60
CA LYS A 550 -2.20 30.10 -29.06
C LYS A 550 -0.81 30.58 -29.47
N GLY A 551 -0.18 29.89 -30.42
CA GLY A 551 1.14 30.28 -30.90
C GLY A 551 1.12 31.74 -31.35
N LYS A 552 2.18 32.48 -31.03
CA LYS A 552 2.50 33.70 -31.77
C LYS A 552 3.13 33.31 -33.10
#